data_AF-A0A355F999-F1
#
_entry.id   AF-A0A355F999-F1
#
_cell.length_a   1.000
_cell.length_b   1.000
_cell.length_c   1.000
_cell.angle_alpha   90.00
_cell.angle_beta   90.00
_cell.angle_gamma   90.00
#
_symmetry.space_group_name_H-M   'P 1'
#
loop_
_entity.id
_entity.type
_entity.pdbx_description
1 polymer ?
#
loop_
_entity_poly.entity_id
_entity_poly.type
_entity_poly.pdbx_seq_one_letter_code
_entity_poly.pdbx_strand_id
1 'polypeptide(L)'
;MSSEDDVKTPYDKFELATAILLGMTALGAALAGQQGGQWGGKQLEAFSAANSLTTKAATQYTEDTVLVNADYAAVAAAKSFILQARDASGQARERNFDLASYYYTYQMSELGYKAMGLPMDYYVEDEEEGGEEAAPQGEEAQAVEAATTEDAAADEEAAADGEEDPEAIAETALERDLPDEVLLASLGTELDDEYIDQALAAGTKMFEDADKRFEEGRQANDNGDKFDLAVVFYTVALFFAGLGLVFKTPMRWKFFFAGLLFFGGTTIYMLTLNWTT
;
A
#
# COMPACT_ATOMS: atom_id res chain seq x y z
N MET A 1 -75.46 33.07 -31.96
CA MET A 1 -74.40 32.52 -32.83
C MET A 1 -73.10 32.74 -32.10
N SER A 2 -72.70 31.76 -31.28
CA SER A 2 -71.43 31.81 -30.55
C SER A 2 -70.32 31.44 -31.52
N SER A 3 -69.44 32.40 -31.82
CA SER A 3 -68.11 32.11 -32.33
C SER A 3 -67.21 31.87 -31.12
N GLU A 4 -66.91 30.60 -30.85
CA GLU A 4 -65.82 30.23 -29.95
C GLU A 4 -64.52 30.79 -30.52
N ASP A 5 -63.94 31.74 -29.79
CA ASP A 5 -62.57 32.21 -30.01
C ASP A 5 -61.63 31.04 -29.74
N ASP A 6 -61.18 30.39 -30.81
CA ASP A 6 -60.17 29.35 -30.80
C ASP A 6 -58.83 29.97 -30.37
N VAL A 7 -58.56 29.94 -29.07
CA VAL A 7 -57.31 30.40 -28.46
C VAL A 7 -56.17 29.55 -29.01
N LYS A 8 -55.54 30.00 -30.10
CA LYS A 8 -54.32 29.40 -30.64
C LYS A 8 -53.23 29.42 -29.58
N THR A 9 -52.94 28.27 -29.00
CA THR A 9 -51.80 28.11 -28.08
C THR A 9 -50.51 28.53 -28.80
N PRO A 10 -49.62 29.30 -28.15
CA PRO A 10 -48.45 29.89 -28.80
C PRO A 10 -47.35 28.89 -29.20
N TYR A 11 -47.48 27.61 -28.87
CA TYR A 11 -46.50 26.56 -29.17
C TYR A 11 -47.15 25.21 -29.51
N ASP A 12 -46.47 24.37 -30.30
CA ASP A 12 -46.87 22.98 -30.54
C ASP A 12 -46.57 22.15 -29.28
N LYS A 13 -47.58 21.43 -28.78
CA LYS A 13 -47.46 20.54 -27.61
C LYS A 13 -46.37 19.48 -27.81
N PHE A 14 -46.14 19.03 -29.05
CA PHE A 14 -45.07 18.09 -29.39
C PHE A 14 -43.68 18.71 -29.19
N GLU A 15 -43.48 19.95 -29.63
CA GLU A 15 -42.20 20.65 -29.48
C GLU A 15 -41.89 20.88 -28.00
N LEU A 16 -42.90 21.29 -27.22
CA LEU A 16 -42.73 21.43 -25.77
C LEU A 16 -42.37 20.10 -25.10
N ALA A 17 -43.09 19.01 -25.42
CA ALA A 17 -42.81 17.69 -24.83
C ALA A 17 -41.41 17.18 -25.18
N THR A 18 -40.99 17.37 -26.43
CA THR A 18 -39.67 16.96 -26.90
C THR A 18 -38.56 17.81 -26.29
N ALA A 19 -38.78 19.12 -26.14
CA ALA A 19 -37.85 20.02 -25.45
C ALA A 19 -37.68 19.64 -23.97
N ILE A 20 -38.77 19.29 -23.27
CA ILE A 20 -38.73 18.79 -21.89
C ILE A 20 -37.93 17.48 -21.81
N LEU A 21 -38.19 16.53 -22.72
CA LEU A 21 -37.45 15.27 -22.77
C LEU A 21 -35.95 15.52 -22.98
N LEU A 22 -35.56 16.39 -23.91
CA LEU A 22 -34.17 16.79 -24.12
C LEU A 22 -33.53 17.35 -22.85
N GLY A 23 -34.21 18.29 -22.18
CA GLY A 23 -33.72 18.90 -20.94
C GLY A 23 -33.53 17.87 -19.82
N MET A 24 -34.51 17.00 -19.57
CA MET A 24 -34.41 15.96 -18.55
C MET A 24 -33.34 14.92 -18.88
N THR A 25 -33.19 14.56 -20.15
CA THR A 25 -32.16 13.61 -20.59
C THR A 25 -30.76 14.20 -20.42
N ALA A 26 -30.57 15.50 -20.70
CA ALA A 26 -29.30 16.19 -20.46
C ALA A 26 -28.95 16.25 -18.97
N LEU A 27 -29.93 16.51 -18.10
CA LEU A 27 -29.75 16.45 -16.65
C LEU A 27 -29.39 15.03 -16.18
N GLY A 28 -30.06 14.01 -16.71
CA GLY A 28 -29.73 12.61 -16.44
C GLY A 28 -28.30 12.25 -16.84
N ALA A 29 -27.86 12.68 -18.03
CA ALA A 29 -26.50 12.48 -18.49
C ALA A 29 -25.47 13.19 -17.59
N ALA A 30 -25.75 14.42 -17.18
CA ALA A 30 -24.88 15.17 -16.28
C ALA A 30 -24.76 14.50 -14.90
N LEU A 31 -25.88 14.03 -14.33
CA LEU A 31 -25.88 13.30 -13.06
C LEU A 31 -25.12 11.98 -13.14
N ALA A 32 -25.33 11.21 -14.21
CA ALA A 32 -24.58 9.99 -14.45
C ALA A 32 -23.08 10.26 -14.59
N GLY A 33 -22.69 11.27 -15.37
CA GLY A 33 -21.28 11.65 -15.52
C GLY A 33 -20.63 12.13 -14.22
N GLN A 34 -21.36 12.85 -13.37
CA GLN A 34 -20.87 13.23 -12.04
C GLN A 34 -20.62 11.98 -11.17
N GLN A 35 -21.54 11.02 -11.16
CA GLN A 35 -21.41 9.78 -10.38
C GLN A 35 -20.25 8.91 -10.91
N GLY A 36 -20.11 8.79 -12.23
CA GLY A 36 -18.97 8.12 -12.86
C GLY A 36 -17.63 8.76 -12.45
N GLY A 37 -17.55 10.09 -12.49
CA GLY A 37 -16.35 10.82 -12.06
C GLY A 37 -16.02 10.66 -10.58
N GLN A 38 -17.02 10.61 -9.70
CA GLN A 38 -16.81 10.35 -8.27
C GLN A 38 -16.27 8.93 -8.02
N TRP A 39 -16.81 7.92 -8.70
CA TRP A 39 -16.28 6.56 -8.64
C TRP A 39 -14.87 6.45 -9.23
N GLY A 40 -14.58 7.15 -10.33
CA GLY A 40 -13.25 7.25 -10.90
C GLY A 40 -12.22 7.88 -9.95
N GLY A 41 -12.64 8.87 -9.15
CA GLY A 41 -11.82 9.41 -8.05
C GLY A 41 -11.48 8.36 -6.99
N LYS A 42 -12.49 7.62 -6.50
CA LYS A 42 -12.30 6.54 -5.51
C LYS A 42 -11.40 5.42 -6.04
N GLN A 43 -11.56 5.05 -7.31
CA GLN A 43 -10.70 4.08 -7.99
C GLN A 43 -9.24 4.54 -8.04
N LEU A 44 -9.00 5.79 -8.45
CA LEU A 44 -7.65 6.34 -8.57
C LEU A 44 -6.95 6.38 -7.20
N GLU A 45 -7.67 6.82 -6.17
CA GLU A 45 -7.17 6.84 -4.79
C GLU A 45 -6.80 5.43 -4.32
N ALA A 46 -7.70 4.46 -4.48
CA ALA A 46 -7.48 3.09 -4.06
C ALA A 46 -6.31 2.41 -4.79
N PHE A 47 -6.20 2.59 -6.12
CA PHE A 47 -5.05 2.05 -6.88
C PHE A 47 -3.73 2.75 -6.57
N SER A 48 -3.75 4.06 -6.30
CA SER A 48 -2.56 4.78 -5.85
C SER A 48 -2.09 4.28 -4.49
N ALA A 49 -3.02 4.12 -3.53
CA ALA A 49 -2.74 3.55 -2.22
C ALA A 49 -2.20 2.11 -2.32
N ALA A 50 -2.82 1.27 -3.16
CA ALA A 50 -2.35 -0.10 -3.42
C ALA A 50 -0.90 -0.11 -3.94
N ASN A 51 -0.58 0.68 -4.97
CA ASN A 51 0.78 0.73 -5.53
C ASN A 51 1.82 1.23 -4.51
N SER A 52 1.46 2.20 -3.68
CA SER A 52 2.33 2.67 -2.59
C SER A 52 2.57 1.58 -1.55
N LEU A 53 1.50 0.89 -1.12
CA LEU A 53 1.59 -0.21 -0.16
C LEU A 53 2.39 -1.40 -0.72
N THR A 54 2.19 -1.78 -1.98
CA THR A 54 2.96 -2.85 -2.63
C THR A 54 4.45 -2.53 -2.66
N THR A 55 4.82 -1.27 -2.89
CA THR A 55 6.23 -0.85 -2.87
C THR A 55 6.81 -0.98 -1.46
N LYS A 56 6.10 -0.50 -0.44
CA LYS A 56 6.50 -0.64 0.97
C LYS A 56 6.58 -2.11 1.40
N ALA A 57 5.60 -2.92 1.00
CA ALA A 57 5.56 -4.35 1.28
C ALA A 57 6.76 -5.07 0.67
N ALA A 58 7.13 -4.75 -0.57
CA ALA A 58 8.31 -5.33 -1.22
C ALA A 58 9.62 -4.94 -0.52
N THR A 59 9.75 -3.69 -0.08
CA THR A 59 10.89 -3.25 0.74
C THR A 59 10.95 -4.03 2.04
N GLN A 60 9.87 -4.03 2.83
CA GLN A 60 9.81 -4.73 4.11
C GLN A 60 10.10 -6.23 3.96
N TYR A 61 9.46 -6.89 2.99
CA TYR A 61 9.68 -8.32 2.75
C TYR A 61 11.13 -8.63 2.37
N THR A 62 11.79 -7.72 1.63
CA THR A 62 13.21 -7.87 1.30
C THR A 62 14.08 -7.72 2.55
N GLU A 63 13.80 -6.74 3.41
CA GLU A 63 14.48 -6.56 4.70
C GLU A 63 14.29 -7.78 5.61
N ASP A 64 13.06 -8.26 5.75
CA ASP A 64 12.72 -9.47 6.52
C ASP A 64 13.49 -10.69 5.97
N THR A 65 13.57 -10.83 4.64
CA THR A 65 14.33 -11.90 3.98
C THR A 65 15.83 -11.79 4.23
N VAL A 66 16.38 -10.58 4.27
CA VAL A 66 17.80 -10.35 4.60
C VAL A 66 18.07 -10.79 6.04
N LEU A 67 17.19 -10.44 6.99
CA LEU A 67 17.29 -10.85 8.39
C LEU A 67 17.23 -12.38 8.54
N VAL A 68 16.29 -13.03 7.86
CA VAL A 68 16.19 -14.50 7.83
C VAL A 68 17.49 -15.14 7.35
N ASN A 69 18.08 -14.62 6.28
CA ASN A 69 19.35 -15.15 5.77
C ASN A 69 20.52 -14.90 6.75
N ALA A 70 20.52 -13.76 7.44
CA ALA A 70 21.51 -13.45 8.46
C ALA A 70 21.43 -14.44 9.63
N ASP A 71 20.22 -14.75 10.12
CA ASP A 71 19.99 -15.71 11.19
C ASP A 71 20.42 -17.13 10.80
N TYR A 72 20.06 -17.58 9.58
CA TYR A 72 20.55 -18.87 9.07
C TYR A 72 22.08 -18.92 8.98
N ALA A 73 22.72 -17.82 8.58
CA ALA A 73 24.18 -17.75 8.54
C ALA A 73 24.81 -17.78 9.94
N ALA A 74 24.22 -17.07 10.92
CA ALA A 74 24.64 -17.09 12.31
C ALA A 74 24.52 -18.50 12.92
N VAL A 75 23.38 -19.18 12.70
CA VAL A 75 23.16 -20.56 13.14
C VAL A 75 24.18 -21.51 12.51
N ALA A 76 24.42 -21.39 11.20
CA ALA A 76 25.39 -22.25 10.51
C ALA A 76 26.83 -22.03 11.03
N ALA A 77 27.21 -20.78 11.28
CA ALA A 77 28.51 -20.43 11.84
C ALA A 77 28.66 -20.99 13.27
N ALA A 78 27.68 -20.74 14.14
CA ALA A 78 27.67 -21.24 15.51
C ALA A 78 27.79 -22.77 15.54
N LYS A 79 26.98 -23.49 14.75
CA LYS A 79 27.04 -24.95 14.67
C LYS A 79 28.39 -25.46 14.19
N SER A 80 29.01 -24.79 13.22
CA SER A 80 30.37 -25.14 12.77
C SER A 80 31.38 -25.04 13.91
N PHE A 81 31.33 -23.97 14.71
CA PHE A 81 32.22 -23.81 15.84
C PHE A 81 31.93 -24.80 16.98
N ILE A 82 30.65 -25.10 17.27
CA ILE A 82 30.27 -26.12 18.25
C ILE A 82 30.83 -27.49 17.87
N LEU A 83 30.76 -27.87 16.58
CA LEU A 83 31.34 -29.12 16.10
C LEU A 83 32.87 -29.15 16.23
N GLN A 84 33.54 -28.04 15.94
CA GLN A 84 34.99 -27.92 16.14
C GLN A 84 35.38 -27.97 17.62
N ALA A 85 34.59 -27.34 18.51
CA ALA A 85 34.78 -27.40 19.96
C ALA A 85 34.61 -28.83 20.49
N ARG A 86 33.59 -29.54 20.01
CA ARG A 86 33.33 -30.94 20.36
C ARG A 86 34.53 -31.83 20.09
N ASP A 87 35.22 -31.62 18.97
CA ASP A 87 36.34 -32.43 18.51
C ASP A 87 37.71 -31.93 19.03
N ALA A 88 37.74 -30.75 19.67
CA ALA A 88 38.94 -30.12 20.24
C ALA A 88 39.06 -30.29 21.78
N SER A 89 40.20 -29.88 22.32
CA SER A 89 40.49 -29.90 23.77
C SER A 89 41.31 -28.69 24.21
N GLY A 90 41.23 -28.33 25.50
CA GLY A 90 41.96 -27.19 26.07
C GLY A 90 41.50 -25.85 25.49
N GLN A 91 42.43 -24.90 25.36
CA GLN A 91 42.14 -23.53 24.88
C GLN A 91 41.46 -23.49 23.49
N ALA A 92 41.71 -24.47 22.62
CA ALA A 92 41.06 -24.52 21.31
C ALA A 92 39.57 -24.86 21.39
N ARG A 93 39.15 -25.60 22.44
CA ARG A 93 37.74 -25.93 22.68
C ARG A 93 37.00 -24.70 23.18
N GLU A 94 37.55 -24.05 24.20
CA GLU A 94 37.01 -22.84 24.83
C GLU A 94 36.76 -21.75 23.77
N ARG A 95 37.81 -21.35 23.04
CA ARG A 95 37.68 -20.36 21.95
C ARG A 95 36.58 -20.68 20.93
N ASN A 96 36.37 -21.96 20.60
CA ASN A 96 35.33 -22.32 19.65
C ASN A 96 33.92 -22.21 20.28
N PHE A 97 33.76 -22.50 21.57
CA PHE A 97 32.50 -22.23 22.25
C PHE A 97 32.23 -20.74 22.41
N ASP A 98 33.25 -19.93 22.72
CA ASP A 98 33.13 -18.47 22.81
C ASP A 98 32.65 -17.89 21.46
N LEU A 99 33.25 -18.35 20.35
CA LEU A 99 32.81 -17.95 19.01
C LEU A 99 31.38 -18.38 18.70
N ALA A 100 30.99 -19.61 19.08
CA ALA A 100 29.62 -20.07 18.89
C ALA A 100 28.61 -19.25 19.70
N SER A 101 28.97 -18.95 20.96
CA SER A 101 28.21 -18.08 21.86
C SER A 101 27.99 -16.71 21.20
N TYR A 102 29.07 -16.07 20.73
CA TYR A 102 29.02 -14.79 20.04
C TYR A 102 28.05 -14.77 18.83
N TYR A 103 28.11 -15.78 17.96
CA TYR A 103 27.19 -15.84 16.81
C TYR A 103 25.72 -15.92 17.23
N TYR A 104 25.42 -16.62 18.32
CA TYR A 104 24.05 -16.66 18.82
C TYR A 104 23.65 -15.39 19.54
N THR A 105 24.49 -14.84 20.41
CA THR A 105 24.10 -13.74 21.30
C THR A 105 24.19 -12.35 20.66
N TYR A 106 25.05 -12.16 19.65
CA TYR A 106 25.32 -10.86 19.03
C TYR A 106 25.05 -10.78 17.52
N GLN A 107 24.90 -11.89 16.81
CA GLN A 107 24.76 -11.88 15.34
C GLN A 107 23.41 -12.41 14.86
N MET A 108 22.58 -12.88 15.77
CA MET A 108 21.27 -13.44 15.47
C MET A 108 20.19 -12.51 15.99
N SER A 109 19.11 -12.37 15.23
CA SER A 109 17.94 -11.59 15.66
C SER A 109 17.29 -12.22 16.90
N GLU A 110 16.56 -11.41 17.66
CA GLU A 110 15.81 -11.88 18.84
C GLU A 110 14.83 -13.00 18.47
N LEU A 111 14.20 -12.89 17.29
CA LEU A 111 13.26 -13.90 16.79
C LEU A 111 13.97 -15.22 16.49
N GLY A 112 15.11 -15.18 15.80
CA GLY A 112 15.93 -16.35 15.53
C GLY A 112 16.46 -17.00 16.82
N TYR A 113 16.83 -16.17 17.79
CA TYR A 113 17.29 -16.60 19.11
C TYR A 113 16.23 -17.36 19.89
N LYS A 114 15.02 -16.82 19.94
CA LYS A 114 13.86 -17.48 20.57
C LYS A 114 13.51 -18.77 19.85
N ALA A 115 13.53 -18.78 18.52
CA ALA A 115 13.26 -19.97 17.72
C ALA A 115 14.27 -21.11 17.97
N MET A 116 15.53 -20.77 18.24
CA MET A 116 16.57 -21.73 18.64
C MET A 116 16.39 -22.25 20.08
N GLY A 117 15.45 -21.71 20.85
CA GLY A 117 15.16 -22.13 22.22
C GLY A 117 16.27 -21.79 23.22
N LEU A 118 17.06 -20.76 22.92
CA LEU A 118 18.20 -20.36 23.73
C LEU A 118 17.76 -19.49 24.94
N PRO A 119 18.50 -19.51 26.07
CA PRO A 119 18.11 -18.75 27.26
C PRO A 119 18.29 -17.24 27.06
N MET A 120 17.19 -16.48 27.12
CA MET A 120 17.17 -15.03 26.89
C MET A 120 18.08 -14.22 27.82
N ASP A 121 18.43 -14.77 28.99
CA ASP A 121 19.38 -14.17 29.93
C ASP A 121 20.79 -13.99 29.33
N TYR A 122 21.05 -14.51 28.12
CA TYR A 122 22.31 -14.36 27.38
C TYR A 122 22.16 -13.57 26.08
N TYR A 123 20.93 -13.25 25.64
CA TYR A 123 20.70 -12.45 24.44
C TYR A 123 21.15 -11.01 24.62
N VAL A 124 21.86 -10.47 23.63
CA VAL A 124 22.25 -9.06 23.60
C VAL A 124 21.46 -8.40 22.49
N GLU A 125 20.66 -7.41 22.88
CA GLU A 125 20.01 -6.53 21.93
C GLU A 125 21.07 -5.56 21.43
N ASP A 126 21.17 -5.38 20.11
CA ASP A 126 21.94 -4.27 19.57
C ASP A 126 21.26 -2.98 20.08
N GLU A 127 21.89 -2.28 21.03
CA GLU A 127 21.48 -0.92 21.35
C GLU A 127 21.69 -0.10 20.08
N GLU A 128 20.59 0.26 19.39
CA GLU A 128 20.68 1.25 18.32
C GLU A 128 21.30 2.52 18.92
N GLU A 129 22.57 2.81 18.57
CA GLU A 129 23.17 4.11 18.84
C GLU A 129 22.30 5.18 18.17
N GLY A 130 21.45 5.82 18.99
CA GLY A 130 20.78 7.07 18.72
C GLY A 130 20.24 7.25 17.30
N GLY A 131 19.11 6.61 16.99
CA GLY A 131 18.27 7.06 15.90
C GLY A 131 17.84 8.51 16.16
N GLU A 132 18.52 9.48 15.52
CA GLU A 132 17.98 10.82 15.35
C GLU A 132 16.56 10.67 14.79
N GLU A 133 15.57 11.14 15.55
CA GLU A 133 14.20 11.27 15.10
C GLU A 133 14.22 11.92 13.71
N ALA A 134 13.89 11.12 12.68
CA ALA A 134 13.66 11.63 11.36
C ALA A 134 12.49 12.62 11.43
N ALA A 135 12.83 13.91 11.50
CA ALA A 135 11.88 15.01 11.39
C ALA A 135 11.06 14.81 10.10
N PRO A 136 9.76 15.16 10.11
CA PRO A 136 8.88 14.89 8.99
C PRO A 136 9.35 15.67 7.76
N GLN A 137 9.76 14.95 6.71
CA GLN A 137 10.10 15.56 5.43
C GLN A 137 8.81 16.02 4.75
N GLY A 138 8.59 17.33 4.82
CA GLY A 138 7.61 18.05 4.02
C GLY A 138 8.03 18.16 2.55
N GLU A 139 7.01 18.30 1.72
CA GLU A 139 7.02 18.40 0.26
C GLU A 139 8.02 19.42 -0.35
N GLU A 140 8.59 19.01 -1.47
CA GLU A 140 8.95 19.75 -2.70
C GLU A 140 9.61 21.15 -2.61
N ALA A 141 10.82 21.25 -3.17
CA ALA A 141 11.12 22.21 -4.26
C ALA A 141 12.47 21.91 -4.95
N GLN A 142 12.43 21.79 -6.28
CA GLN A 142 13.60 21.81 -7.16
C GLN A 142 14.22 23.21 -7.24
N ALA A 143 15.55 23.32 -7.24
CA ALA A 143 16.28 24.27 -8.10
C ALA A 143 17.76 23.89 -8.22
N VAL A 144 18.28 24.06 -9.43
CA VAL A 144 19.65 23.76 -9.88
C VAL A 144 20.54 24.97 -9.63
N GLU A 145 21.84 24.70 -9.45
CA GLU A 145 23.00 25.46 -9.99
C GLU A 145 23.99 26.10 -9.00
N ALA A 146 25.27 25.91 -9.36
CA ALA A 146 26.47 26.72 -9.10
C ALA A 146 27.23 26.58 -7.75
N ALA A 147 28.31 25.80 -7.83
CA ALA A 147 29.70 26.14 -7.49
C ALA A 147 29.99 27.14 -6.34
N THR A 148 30.83 26.72 -5.40
CA THR A 148 32.12 27.40 -5.06
C THR A 148 32.97 26.51 -4.14
N THR A 149 34.24 26.39 -4.49
CA THR A 149 35.38 26.02 -3.64
C THR A 149 35.87 27.23 -2.83
N GLU A 150 36.75 26.96 -1.83
CA GLU A 150 37.42 27.87 -0.86
C GLU A 150 36.62 28.11 0.43
N ASP A 151 37.20 28.20 1.63
CA ASP A 151 38.51 27.91 2.23
C ASP A 151 38.31 28.15 3.75
N ALA A 152 39.22 27.61 4.56
CA ALA A 152 39.70 28.13 5.84
C ALA A 152 38.95 27.88 7.17
N ALA A 153 39.81 27.43 8.11
CA ALA A 153 39.84 27.69 9.55
C ALA A 153 38.77 27.01 10.42
N ALA A 154 39.13 25.97 11.17
CA ALA A 154 39.77 26.07 12.49
C ALA A 154 38.86 26.74 13.52
N ASP A 155 38.22 25.94 14.36
CA ASP A 155 38.12 26.25 15.79
C ASP A 155 38.16 24.93 16.57
N GLU A 156 39.17 24.88 17.43
CA GLU A 156 39.45 23.89 18.44
C GLU A 156 38.71 24.38 19.70
N GLU A 157 37.64 23.71 20.12
CA GLU A 157 37.12 23.87 21.47
C GLU A 157 36.79 22.50 22.07
N ALA A 158 37.58 22.16 23.08
CA ALA A 158 37.50 20.97 23.90
C ALA A 158 36.29 21.01 24.83
N ALA A 159 35.62 19.85 25.00
CA ALA A 159 34.84 19.57 26.19
C ALA A 159 34.71 18.04 26.42
N ALA A 160 35.62 17.54 27.26
CA ALA A 160 35.40 16.56 28.33
C ALA A 160 34.87 15.16 27.96
N ASP A 161 35.82 14.27 27.68
CA ASP A 161 36.04 12.95 28.31
C ASP A 161 34.91 12.44 29.22
N GLY A 162 34.06 11.59 28.64
CA GLY A 162 33.67 10.34 29.27
C GLY A 162 34.33 9.22 28.48
N GLU A 163 35.61 8.96 28.74
CA GLU A 163 36.26 7.72 28.27
C GLU A 163 35.60 6.55 28.99
N GLU A 164 34.52 6.04 28.42
CA GLU A 164 34.09 4.67 28.67
C GLU A 164 35.13 3.78 27.99
N ASP A 165 35.92 3.12 28.82
CA ASP A 165 37.02 2.25 28.40
C ASP A 165 36.50 1.16 27.44
N PRO A 166 36.88 1.19 26.14
CA PRO A 166 36.44 0.17 25.20
C PRO A 166 36.93 -1.24 25.56
N GLU A 167 38.01 -1.36 26.37
CA GLU A 167 38.45 -2.64 26.91
C GLU A 167 37.52 -3.15 28.02
N ALA A 168 36.91 -2.27 28.82
CA ALA A 168 35.96 -2.66 29.87
C ALA A 168 34.62 -3.14 29.31
N ILE A 169 34.17 -2.58 28.17
CA ILE A 169 32.98 -3.07 27.44
C ILE A 169 33.29 -4.44 26.80
N ALA A 170 34.49 -4.63 26.26
CA ALA A 170 34.92 -5.92 25.70
C ALA A 170 35.10 -7.01 26.78
N GLU A 171 35.59 -6.67 27.98
CA GLU A 171 35.82 -7.61 29.08
C GLU A 171 34.49 -8.04 29.74
N THR A 172 33.49 -7.15 29.80
CA THR A 172 32.15 -7.48 30.32
C THR A 172 31.25 -8.19 29.30
N ALA A 173 31.39 -7.89 28.01
CA ALA A 173 30.70 -8.59 26.91
C ALA A 173 31.11 -10.07 26.77
N LEU A 174 32.37 -10.38 27.10
CA LEU A 174 32.90 -11.76 27.08
C LEU A 174 32.58 -12.57 28.34
N GLU A 175 32.06 -11.98 29.43
CA GLU A 175 31.77 -12.72 30.66
C GLU A 175 30.44 -13.51 30.62
N ARG A 176 29.56 -13.23 29.63
CA ARG A 176 28.23 -13.85 29.55
C ARG A 176 28.13 -14.83 28.38
N ASP A 177 28.95 -15.87 28.42
CA ASP A 177 28.90 -16.95 27.44
C ASP A 177 27.79 -17.96 27.72
N LEU A 178 27.16 -18.40 26.62
CA LEU A 178 26.22 -19.51 26.67
C LEU A 178 26.92 -20.77 27.22
N PRO A 179 26.33 -21.48 28.19
CA PRO A 179 26.94 -22.70 28.71
C PRO A 179 27.19 -23.74 27.61
N ASP A 180 28.32 -24.45 27.66
CA ASP A 180 28.68 -25.53 26.72
C ASP A 180 27.54 -26.52 26.49
N GLU A 181 26.79 -26.87 27.54
CA GLU A 181 25.66 -27.81 27.47
C GLU A 181 24.52 -27.27 26.59
N VAL A 182 24.24 -25.97 26.68
CA VAL A 182 23.22 -25.29 25.87
C VAL A 182 23.67 -25.23 24.42
N LEU A 183 24.94 -24.86 24.18
CA LEU A 183 25.53 -24.83 22.84
C LEU A 183 25.53 -26.22 22.18
N LEU A 184 25.87 -27.28 22.93
CA LEU A 184 25.82 -28.64 22.40
C LEU A 184 24.40 -29.11 22.12
N ALA A 185 23.42 -28.72 22.96
CA ALA A 185 22.02 -29.04 22.76
C ALA A 185 21.42 -28.36 21.52
N SER A 186 21.87 -27.13 21.20
CA SER A 186 21.36 -26.36 20.04
C SER A 186 21.67 -27.01 18.68
N LEU A 187 22.63 -27.95 18.61
CA LEU A 187 22.89 -28.74 17.40
C LEU A 187 21.66 -29.51 16.91
N GLY A 188 20.72 -29.83 17.80
CA GLY A 188 19.47 -30.54 17.48
C GLY A 188 18.30 -29.64 17.09
N THR A 189 18.46 -28.31 17.18
CA THR A 189 17.41 -27.33 16.89
C THR A 189 17.69 -26.62 15.58
N GLU A 190 16.67 -26.33 14.79
CA GLU A 190 16.77 -25.58 13.53
C GLU A 190 15.76 -24.43 13.53
N LEU A 191 16.02 -23.41 12.72
CA LEU A 191 15.02 -22.41 12.38
C LEU A 191 13.97 -23.05 11.46
N ASP A 192 12.76 -23.24 11.99
CA ASP A 192 11.68 -23.97 11.34
C ASP A 192 10.73 -23.05 10.53
N ASP A 193 9.70 -23.66 9.95
CA ASP A 193 8.71 -22.93 9.14
C ASP A 193 7.95 -21.88 9.98
N GLU A 194 7.74 -22.12 11.27
CA GLU A 194 7.08 -21.16 12.17
C GLU A 194 7.93 -19.90 12.36
N TYR A 195 9.25 -20.05 12.49
CA TYR A 195 10.17 -18.91 12.47
C TYR A 195 10.09 -18.12 11.16
N ILE A 196 10.11 -18.78 10.01
CA ILE A 196 10.05 -18.11 8.69
C ILE A 196 8.73 -17.33 8.56
N ASP A 197 7.61 -17.96 8.92
CA ASP A 197 6.29 -17.34 8.86
C ASP A 197 6.21 -16.11 9.77
N GLN A 198 6.77 -16.17 10.98
CA GLN A 198 6.81 -15.03 11.89
C GLN A 198 7.75 -13.91 11.38
N ALA A 199 8.91 -14.27 10.84
CA ALA A 199 9.89 -13.31 10.33
C ALA A 199 9.35 -12.53 9.12
N LEU A 200 8.62 -13.20 8.23
CA LEU A 200 8.05 -12.60 7.02
C LEU A 200 6.62 -12.06 7.22
N ALA A 201 6.06 -12.15 8.43
CA ALA A 201 4.67 -11.79 8.71
C ALA A 201 4.37 -10.32 8.42
N ALA A 202 5.32 -9.42 8.72
CA ALA A 202 5.15 -7.99 8.52
C ALA A 202 5.02 -7.65 7.03
N GLY A 203 5.99 -8.05 6.20
CA GLY A 203 5.92 -7.85 4.75
C GLY A 203 4.70 -8.53 4.12
N THR A 204 4.39 -9.77 4.51
CA THR A 204 3.23 -10.52 4.00
C THR A 204 1.91 -9.80 4.29
N LYS A 205 1.72 -9.31 5.52
CA LYS A 205 0.54 -8.55 5.91
C LYS A 205 0.40 -7.25 5.11
N MET A 206 1.50 -6.57 4.80
CA MET A 206 1.44 -5.37 3.96
C MET A 206 0.99 -5.68 2.53
N PHE A 207 1.39 -6.82 1.96
CA PHE A 207 0.86 -7.27 0.66
C PHE A 207 -0.64 -7.55 0.73
N GLU A 208 -1.12 -8.22 1.78
CA GLU A 208 -2.55 -8.44 1.97
C GLU A 208 -3.35 -7.13 2.06
N ASP A 209 -2.80 -6.13 2.74
CA ASP A 209 -3.42 -4.81 2.84
C ASP A 209 -3.39 -4.05 1.50
N ALA A 210 -2.32 -4.21 0.70
CA ALA A 210 -2.26 -3.68 -0.66
C ALA A 210 -3.30 -4.33 -1.58
N ASP A 211 -3.49 -5.65 -1.48
CA ASP A 211 -4.49 -6.40 -2.24
C ASP A 211 -5.93 -5.96 -1.91
N LYS A 212 -6.21 -5.68 -0.63
CA LYS A 212 -7.51 -5.12 -0.21
C LYS A 212 -7.77 -3.78 -0.90
N ARG A 213 -6.78 -2.88 -0.94
CA ARG A 213 -6.90 -1.58 -1.62
C ARG A 213 -7.05 -1.74 -3.13
N PHE A 214 -6.34 -2.68 -3.72
CA PHE A 214 -6.49 -2.98 -5.14
C PHE A 214 -7.91 -3.44 -5.46
N GLU A 215 -8.48 -4.30 -4.60
CA GLU A 215 -9.85 -4.78 -4.74
C GLU A 215 -10.89 -3.66 -4.56
N GLU A 216 -10.69 -2.75 -3.60
CA GLU A 216 -11.50 -1.53 -3.47
C GLU A 216 -11.48 -0.70 -4.77
N GLY A 217 -10.30 -0.56 -5.39
CA GLY A 217 -10.14 0.14 -6.66
C GLY A 217 -10.89 -0.52 -7.81
N ARG A 218 -10.87 -1.86 -7.89
CA ARG A 218 -11.65 -2.61 -8.90
C ARG A 218 -13.15 -2.42 -8.72
N GLN A 219 -13.64 -2.53 -7.49
CA GLN A 219 -15.07 -2.34 -7.21
C GLN A 219 -15.52 -0.91 -7.53
N ALA A 220 -14.68 0.09 -7.25
CA ALA A 220 -14.94 1.47 -7.62
C ALA A 220 -14.98 1.66 -9.14
N ASN A 221 -14.03 1.08 -9.89
CA ASN A 221 -14.03 1.08 -11.35
C ASN A 221 -15.34 0.48 -11.91
N ASP A 222 -15.69 -0.71 -11.45
CA ASP A 222 -16.88 -1.43 -11.92
C ASP A 222 -18.18 -0.67 -11.63
N ASN A 223 -18.22 0.13 -10.58
CA ASN A 223 -19.36 1.00 -10.29
C ASN A 223 -19.35 2.25 -11.18
N GLY A 224 -18.19 2.87 -11.42
CA GLY A 224 -18.03 4.01 -12.33
C GLY A 224 -18.44 3.68 -13.77
N ASP A 225 -17.98 2.54 -14.30
CA ASP A 225 -18.28 2.08 -15.66
C ASP A 225 -19.79 1.95 -15.94
N LYS A 226 -20.58 1.58 -14.92
CA LYS A 226 -22.05 1.50 -15.04
C LYS A 226 -22.68 2.87 -15.23
N PHE A 227 -22.15 3.91 -14.60
CA PHE A 227 -22.62 5.28 -14.81
C PHE A 227 -22.15 5.84 -16.15
N ASP A 228 -20.94 5.52 -16.59
CA ASP A 228 -20.46 5.90 -17.93
C ASP A 228 -21.33 5.28 -19.03
N LEU A 229 -21.75 4.02 -18.85
CA LEU A 229 -22.73 3.37 -19.72
C LEU A 229 -24.08 4.12 -19.72
N ALA A 230 -24.54 4.62 -18.57
CA ALA A 230 -25.77 5.42 -18.49
C ALA A 230 -25.64 6.75 -19.26
N VAL A 231 -24.48 7.43 -19.20
CA VAL A 231 -24.21 8.63 -20.01
C VAL A 231 -24.35 8.33 -21.51
N VAL A 232 -23.80 7.21 -21.97
CA VAL A 232 -23.92 6.78 -23.37
C VAL A 232 -25.39 6.60 -23.75
N PHE A 233 -26.20 5.92 -22.92
CA PHE A 233 -27.61 5.74 -23.23
C PHE A 233 -28.44 7.04 -23.18
N TYR A 234 -28.14 7.96 -22.26
CA TYR A 234 -28.77 9.28 -22.28
C TYR A 234 -28.38 10.06 -23.55
N THR A 235 -27.15 9.91 -24.05
CA THR A 235 -26.74 10.52 -25.33
C THR A 235 -27.56 9.97 -26.51
N VAL A 236 -27.84 8.66 -26.51
CA VAL A 236 -28.74 8.03 -27.50
C VAL A 236 -30.17 8.58 -27.38
N ALA A 237 -30.68 8.76 -26.16
CA ALA A 237 -31.99 9.38 -25.93
C ALA A 237 -32.04 10.83 -26.42
N LEU A 238 -31.01 11.64 -26.15
CA LEU A 238 -30.87 13.02 -26.63
C LEU A 238 -30.90 13.07 -28.16
N PHE A 239 -30.16 12.18 -28.81
CA PHE A 239 -30.11 12.10 -30.27
C PHE A 239 -31.49 11.85 -30.87
N PHE A 240 -32.23 10.86 -30.37
CA PHE A 240 -33.56 10.55 -30.89
C PHE A 240 -34.59 11.64 -30.59
N ALA A 241 -34.55 12.25 -29.40
CA ALA A 241 -35.40 13.40 -29.09
C ALA A 241 -35.08 14.59 -30.02
N GLY A 242 -33.80 14.87 -30.27
CA GLY A 242 -33.36 15.93 -31.19
C GLY A 242 -33.81 15.70 -32.63
N LEU A 243 -33.68 14.47 -33.15
CA LEU A 243 -34.23 14.10 -34.45
C LEU A 243 -35.75 14.30 -34.53
N GLY A 244 -36.47 14.03 -33.44
CA GLY A 244 -37.91 14.28 -33.34
C GLY A 244 -38.31 15.70 -33.71
N LEU A 245 -37.51 16.71 -33.37
CA LEU A 245 -37.77 18.11 -33.70
C LEU A 245 -37.53 18.46 -35.17
N VAL A 246 -36.72 17.68 -35.90
CA VAL A 246 -36.37 17.96 -37.30
C VAL A 246 -37.50 17.54 -38.25
N PHE A 247 -38.23 16.48 -37.91
CA PHE A 247 -39.27 15.93 -38.80
C PHE A 247 -40.61 16.65 -38.65
N LYS A 248 -41.18 17.08 -39.78
CA LYS A 248 -42.53 17.67 -39.87
C LYS A 248 -43.64 16.64 -40.14
N THR A 249 -43.26 15.37 -40.29
CA THR A 249 -44.17 14.23 -40.56
C THR A 249 -44.51 13.50 -39.26
N PRO A 250 -45.54 12.61 -39.24
CA PRO A 250 -45.83 11.78 -38.06
C PRO A 250 -44.66 10.89 -37.61
N MET A 251 -43.60 10.75 -38.40
CA MET A 251 -42.35 10.09 -38.02
C MET A 251 -41.73 10.72 -36.74
N ARG A 252 -41.97 12.01 -36.49
CA ARG A 252 -41.52 12.72 -35.29
C ARG A 252 -41.91 12.03 -33.98
N TRP A 253 -43.10 11.41 -33.95
CA TRP A 253 -43.57 10.65 -32.79
C TRP A 253 -42.81 9.35 -32.57
N LYS A 254 -42.38 8.66 -33.64
CA LYS A 254 -41.59 7.42 -33.50
C LYS A 254 -40.23 7.70 -32.86
N PHE A 255 -39.57 8.78 -33.30
CA PHE A 255 -38.32 9.24 -32.72
C PHE A 255 -38.48 9.72 -31.28
N PHE A 256 -39.56 10.46 -30.99
CA PHE A 256 -39.89 10.85 -29.61
C PHE A 256 -40.05 9.63 -28.70
N PHE A 257 -40.84 8.62 -29.10
CA PHE A 257 -41.03 7.42 -28.28
C PHE A 257 -39.76 6.57 -28.15
N ALA A 258 -38.92 6.52 -29.18
CA ALA A 258 -37.60 5.88 -29.08
C ALA A 258 -36.72 6.59 -28.03
N GLY A 259 -36.64 7.92 -28.10
CA GLY A 259 -35.92 8.72 -27.11
C GLY A 259 -36.48 8.54 -25.69
N LEU A 260 -37.81 8.53 -25.55
CA LEU A 260 -38.49 8.31 -24.28
C LEU A 260 -38.22 6.92 -23.69
N LEU A 261 -38.15 5.88 -24.54
CA LEU A 261 -37.82 4.52 -24.12
C LEU A 261 -36.40 4.44 -23.56
N PHE A 262 -35.42 5.00 -24.28
CA PHE A 262 -34.04 5.05 -23.79
C PHE A 262 -33.94 5.87 -22.51
N PHE A 263 -34.52 7.07 -22.47
CA PHE A 263 -34.53 7.91 -21.27
C PHE A 263 -35.13 7.18 -20.06
N GLY A 264 -36.32 6.59 -20.21
CA GLY A 264 -36.98 5.86 -19.13
C GLY A 264 -36.19 4.63 -18.68
N GLY A 265 -35.70 3.83 -19.64
CA GLY A 265 -34.90 2.64 -19.35
C GLY A 265 -33.60 2.97 -18.62
N THR A 266 -32.87 3.98 -19.09
CA THR A 266 -31.63 4.44 -18.46
C THR A 266 -31.87 5.05 -17.09
N THR A 267 -32.95 5.81 -16.91
CA THR A 267 -33.30 6.37 -15.60
C THR A 267 -33.59 5.26 -14.60
N ILE A 268 -34.37 4.25 -14.99
CA ILE A 268 -34.65 3.08 -14.14
C ILE A 268 -33.35 2.34 -13.82
N TYR A 269 -32.51 2.06 -14.82
CA TYR A 269 -31.21 1.41 -14.63
C TYR A 269 -30.33 2.19 -13.64
N MET A 270 -30.17 3.49 -13.83
CA MET A 270 -29.36 4.37 -12.98
C MET A 270 -29.85 4.39 -11.52
N LEU A 271 -31.16 4.34 -11.30
CA LEU A 271 -31.72 4.25 -9.95
C LEU A 271 -31.41 2.92 -9.23
N THR A 272 -31.01 1.86 -9.95
CA THR A 272 -30.60 0.58 -9.37
C THR A 272 -29.10 0.49 -9.07
N LEU A 273 -28.30 1.48 -9.51
CA LEU A 273 -26.85 1.48 -9.32
C LEU A 273 -26.46 1.88 -7.90
N ASN A 274 -25.22 1.59 -7.52
CA ASN A 274 -24.67 2.06 -6.25
C ASN A 274 -24.22 3.52 -6.38
N TRP A 275 -24.90 4.42 -5.68
CA TRP A 275 -24.62 5.85 -5.72
C TRP A 275 -23.46 6.17 -4.79
N THR A 276 -22.60 7.08 -5.24
CA THR A 276 -21.54 7.60 -4.40
C THR A 276 -22.13 8.69 -3.51
N THR A 277 -22.11 8.43 -2.20
CA THR A 277 -22.41 9.38 -1.12
C THR A 277 -21.16 10.08 -0.65
#